data_AF-A0A7J6W3Y2-F1
#
_entry.id   AF-A0A7J6W3Y2-F1
#
_cell.length_a   1.000
_cell.length_b   1.000
_cell.length_c   1.000
_cell.angle_alpha   90.00
_cell.angle_beta   90.00
_cell.angle_gamma   90.00
#
_symmetry.space_group_name_H-M   'P 1'
#
loop_
_entity.id
_entity.type
_entity.pdbx_description
1 polymer ?
#
loop_
_entity_poly.entity_id
_entity_poly.type
_entity_poly.pdbx_seq_one_letter_code
_entity_poly.pdbx_strand_id
1 'polypeptide(L)'
;MIVTFLVDVAWRNPRGILISPGPGSPQDSGISLETVLKLGPTIPVFGVCMGLQCIGEAFGGEFCLQVYLKAEGKVVRSPFGVVHGKSSLVYYDEHGEDGLFSGLPNPFTAGRYHSLVIEKESFPGDELEITAWTDDGLIMAARHKKYRHLQGVQFHPESIITSEGRTIVGNFVKLVERFDAESMK
;
A
#
# COMPACT_ATOMS: atom_id res chain seq x y z
N MET A 1 3.97 25.45 -4.30
CA MET A 1 3.03 24.48 -3.70
C MET A 1 1.95 24.20 -4.74
N ILE A 2 2.01 23.06 -5.42
CA ILE A 2 0.92 22.61 -6.29
C ILE A 2 -0.11 21.99 -5.34
N VAL A 3 -1.21 22.69 -5.10
CA VAL A 3 -2.35 22.12 -4.39
C VAL A 3 -3.15 21.34 -5.43
N THR A 4 -3.16 20.02 -5.33
CA THR A 4 -3.98 19.16 -6.20
C THR A 4 -5.30 18.92 -5.47
N PHE A 5 -6.43 19.22 -6.09
CA PHE A 5 -7.74 18.87 -5.55
C PHE A 5 -8.23 17.55 -6.13
N LEU A 6 -9.09 16.83 -5.40
CA LEU A 6 -9.67 15.58 -5.89
C LEU A 6 -10.41 15.77 -7.23
N VAL A 7 -11.10 16.90 -7.37
CA VAL A 7 -11.81 17.25 -8.61
C VAL A 7 -10.84 17.31 -9.79
N ASP A 8 -9.64 17.87 -9.61
CA ASP A 8 -8.62 17.94 -10.67
C ASP A 8 -8.14 16.56 -11.10
N VAL A 9 -8.07 15.60 -10.17
CA VAL A 9 -7.70 14.22 -10.46
C VAL A 9 -8.79 13.57 -11.30
N ALA A 10 -10.06 13.68 -10.88
CA ALA A 10 -11.19 13.11 -11.62
C ALA A 10 -11.32 13.70 -13.03
N TRP A 11 -11.13 15.01 -13.20
CA TRP A 11 -11.18 15.69 -14.50
C TRP A 11 -10.14 15.19 -15.50
N ARG A 12 -9.00 14.67 -15.03
CA ARG A 12 -7.96 14.12 -15.91
C ARG A 12 -8.29 12.74 -16.47
N ASN A 13 -9.39 12.13 -16.02
CA ASN A 13 -9.83 10.79 -16.41
C ASN A 13 -8.68 9.76 -16.38
N PRO A 14 -8.02 9.57 -15.21
CA PRO A 14 -6.86 8.71 -15.12
C PRO A 14 -7.27 7.24 -15.26
N ARG A 15 -6.46 6.47 -16.01
CA ARG A 15 -6.64 5.00 -16.13
C ARG A 15 -6.21 4.26 -14.86
N GLY A 16 -5.34 4.88 -14.06
CA GLY A 16 -4.88 4.35 -12.78
C GLY A 16 -4.29 5.45 -11.91
N ILE A 17 -4.34 5.24 -10.60
CA ILE A 17 -3.88 6.20 -9.59
C ILE A 17 -2.77 5.54 -8.77
N LEU A 18 -1.62 6.20 -8.66
CA LEU A 18 -0.56 5.80 -7.75
C LEU A 18 -0.44 6.84 -6.64
N ILE A 19 -0.62 6.39 -5.39
CA ILE A 19 -0.46 7.23 -4.20
C ILE A 19 0.95 6.97 -3.66
N SER A 20 1.84 7.94 -3.88
CA SER A 20 3.24 7.88 -3.47
C SER A 20 3.41 7.99 -1.95
N PRO A 21 4.59 7.62 -1.40
CA PRO A 21 4.92 7.92 -0.02
C PRO A 21 4.85 9.43 0.27
N GLY A 22 4.48 9.78 1.51
CA GLY A 22 4.48 11.15 2.03
C GLY A 22 4.90 11.18 3.51
N PRO A 23 5.39 12.32 4.02
CA PRO A 23 5.62 12.49 5.45
C PRO A 23 4.29 12.65 6.19
N GLY A 24 4.24 12.23 7.46
CA GLY A 24 3.05 12.39 8.32
C GLY A 24 2.18 11.14 8.41
N SER A 25 0.96 11.29 8.93
CA SER A 25 -0.04 10.24 8.99
C SER A 25 -1.07 10.39 7.86
N PRO A 26 -1.89 9.36 7.56
CA PRO A 26 -2.87 9.46 6.48
C PRO A 26 -3.93 10.55 6.69
N GLN A 27 -4.21 10.95 7.94
CA GLN A 27 -5.08 12.11 8.23
C GLN A 27 -4.50 13.41 7.68
N ASP A 28 -3.17 13.51 7.58
CA ASP A 28 -2.45 14.65 7.02
C ASP A 28 -2.14 14.48 5.52
N SER A 29 -2.59 13.39 4.88
CA SER A 29 -2.22 13.01 3.50
C SER A 29 -2.85 13.87 2.39
N GLY A 30 -3.49 14.97 2.76
CA GLY A 30 -4.23 15.83 1.84
C GLY A 30 -5.38 15.08 1.18
N ILE A 31 -5.37 15.00 -0.15
CA ILE A 31 -6.44 14.37 -0.94
C ILE A 31 -6.35 12.84 -1.02
N SER A 32 -5.31 12.22 -0.45
CA SER A 32 -5.00 10.80 -0.73
C SER A 32 -6.06 9.86 -0.15
N LEU A 33 -6.45 10.06 1.10
CA LEU A 33 -7.52 9.29 1.74
C LEU A 33 -8.85 9.43 0.97
N GLU A 34 -9.22 10.65 0.62
CA GLU A 34 -10.44 10.94 -0.14
C GLU A 34 -10.42 10.32 -1.54
N THR A 35 -9.23 10.31 -2.18
CA THR A 35 -9.00 9.67 -3.47
C THR A 35 -9.26 8.17 -3.41
N VAL A 36 -8.73 7.49 -2.39
CA VAL A 36 -8.97 6.06 -2.18
C VAL A 36 -10.47 5.79 -1.99
N LEU A 37 -11.12 6.55 -1.12
CA LEU A 37 -12.53 6.35 -0.79
C LEU A 37 -13.47 6.59 -1.98
N LYS A 38 -13.23 7.66 -2.76
CA LYS A 38 -14.16 8.11 -3.80
C LYS A 38 -13.84 7.58 -5.19
N LEU A 39 -12.56 7.40 -5.52
CA LEU A 39 -12.12 6.95 -6.85
C LEU A 39 -11.67 5.49 -6.86
N GLY A 40 -11.20 4.96 -5.73
CA GLY A 40 -10.76 3.57 -5.62
C GLY A 40 -11.80 2.50 -5.99
N PRO A 41 -13.12 2.72 -5.82
CA PRO A 41 -14.12 1.77 -6.30
C PRO A 41 -14.26 1.66 -7.83
N THR A 42 -13.78 2.66 -8.59
CA THR A 42 -14.00 2.77 -10.04
C THR A 42 -12.72 2.89 -10.86
N ILE A 43 -11.58 3.16 -10.22
CA ILE A 43 -10.29 3.35 -10.87
C ILE A 43 -9.25 2.49 -10.12
N PRO A 44 -8.39 1.74 -10.82
CA PRO A 44 -7.26 1.05 -10.22
C PRO A 44 -6.39 1.98 -9.36
N VAL A 45 -6.12 1.58 -8.12
CA VAL A 45 -5.32 2.36 -7.17
C VAL A 45 -4.17 1.50 -6.66
N PHE A 46 -2.96 2.06 -6.73
CA PHE A 46 -1.77 1.50 -6.10
C PHE A 46 -1.24 2.43 -5.00
N GLY A 47 -1.35 2.01 -3.74
CA GLY A 47 -0.85 2.74 -2.60
C GLY A 47 0.55 2.29 -2.18
N VAL A 48 1.50 3.22 -2.06
CA VAL A 48 2.85 2.95 -1.55
C VAL A 48 3.03 3.61 -0.19
N CYS A 49 3.48 2.86 0.82
CA CYS A 49 3.75 3.35 2.16
C CYS A 49 2.49 4.03 2.77
N MET A 50 2.46 5.36 2.82
CA MET A 50 1.30 6.14 3.25
C MET A 50 0.07 5.83 2.39
N GLY A 51 0.24 5.49 1.11
CA GLY A 51 -0.88 5.07 0.26
C GLY A 51 -1.55 3.77 0.75
N LEU A 52 -0.78 2.77 1.20
CA LEU A 52 -1.36 1.57 1.82
C LEU A 52 -2.08 1.92 3.13
N GLN A 53 -1.53 2.85 3.91
CA GLN A 53 -2.15 3.30 5.15
C GLN A 53 -3.47 4.05 4.87
N CYS A 54 -3.54 4.87 3.82
CA CYS A 54 -4.78 5.49 3.35
C CYS A 54 -5.82 4.43 2.96
N ILE A 55 -5.39 3.31 2.35
CA ILE A 55 -6.27 2.18 2.02
C ILE A 55 -6.80 1.50 3.29
N GLY A 56 -5.91 1.23 4.26
CA GLY A 56 -6.30 0.71 5.57
C GLY A 56 -7.33 1.59 6.28
N GLU A 57 -7.07 2.89 6.34
CA GLU A 57 -7.97 3.85 7.01
C GLU A 57 -9.29 4.06 6.26
N ALA A 58 -9.26 4.12 4.93
CA ALA A 58 -10.46 4.28 4.10
C ALA A 58 -11.48 3.15 4.33
N PHE A 59 -11.02 1.91 4.47
CA PHE A 59 -11.90 0.74 4.55
C PHE A 59 -11.94 0.08 5.94
N GLY A 60 -11.11 0.54 6.88
CA GLY A 60 -11.06 0.07 8.26
C GLY A 60 -11.37 1.11 9.34
N GLY A 61 -11.54 2.38 8.94
CA GLY A 61 -11.72 3.50 9.87
C GLY A 61 -10.44 3.90 10.61
N GLU A 62 -10.55 4.94 11.46
CA GLU A 62 -9.43 5.59 12.18
C GLU A 62 -8.62 4.62 13.07
N PHE A 63 -9.21 3.47 13.43
CA PHE A 63 -8.63 2.47 14.32
C PHE A 63 -7.61 1.52 13.67
N CYS A 64 -7.54 1.46 12.32
CA CYS A 64 -6.69 0.51 11.61
C CYS A 64 -5.17 0.81 11.75
N LEU A 65 -4.83 2.05 12.10
CA LEU A 65 -3.45 2.52 12.19
C LEU A 65 -2.97 2.54 13.62
N GLN A 66 -2.26 1.49 14.07
CA GLN A 66 -1.61 1.57 15.37
C GLN A 66 -0.46 0.59 15.59
N VAL A 67 0.71 0.86 15.01
CA VAL A 67 1.98 0.49 15.65
C VAL A 67 2.98 1.63 15.46
N TYR A 68 3.12 2.50 16.46
CA TYR A 68 4.47 2.96 16.80
C TYR A 68 5.14 1.74 17.42
N LEU A 69 6.29 1.30 16.90
CA LEU A 69 7.02 0.14 17.42
C LEU A 69 7.09 0.23 18.96
N LYS A 70 6.21 -0.52 19.63
CA LYS A 70 5.88 -0.39 21.05
C LYS A 70 6.81 -1.34 21.80
N ALA A 71 7.95 -0.83 22.23
CA ALA A 71 8.67 -1.46 23.34
C ALA A 71 8.15 -0.83 24.63
N GLU A 72 7.22 -1.51 25.30
CA GLU A 72 6.81 -1.32 26.69
C GLU A 72 6.71 0.14 27.21
N GLY A 73 5.64 0.84 26.81
CA GLY A 73 5.11 1.97 27.61
C GLY A 73 5.96 3.25 27.67
N LYS A 74 7.00 3.40 26.85
CA LYS A 74 7.71 4.67 26.60
C LYS A 74 7.76 4.92 25.10
N VAL A 75 7.63 6.19 24.68
CA VAL A 75 8.03 6.62 23.33
C VAL A 75 9.54 6.43 23.25
N VAL A 76 9.98 5.27 22.78
CA VAL A 76 11.38 4.98 22.50
C VAL A 76 11.55 4.96 20.99
N ARG A 77 12.57 5.65 20.49
CA ARG A 77 13.09 5.41 19.14
C ARG A 77 13.28 3.90 18.98
N SER A 78 12.90 3.38 17.81
CA SER A 78 13.04 1.97 17.41
C SER A 78 14.22 1.28 18.12
N PRO A 79 14.04 0.06 18.67
CA PRO A 79 15.09 -0.66 19.38
C PRO A 79 16.34 -0.94 18.52
N PHE A 80 16.25 -0.69 17.21
CA PHE A 80 17.32 -0.80 16.22
C PHE A 80 17.75 0.54 15.60
N GLY A 81 17.34 1.67 16.19
CA GLY A 81 17.44 3.00 15.59
C GLY A 81 16.43 3.19 14.45
N VAL A 82 16.38 4.40 13.89
CA VAL A 82 15.61 4.68 12.66
C VAL A 82 15.99 3.61 11.63
N VAL A 83 15.04 2.80 11.18
CA VAL A 83 15.30 1.76 10.18
C VAL A 83 15.37 2.45 8.82
N HIS A 84 16.48 3.13 8.56
CA HIS A 84 16.84 3.56 7.21
C HIS A 84 17.58 2.41 6.54
N GLY A 85 16.96 1.81 5.53
CA GLY A 85 17.67 0.95 4.60
C GLY A 85 18.04 -0.45 5.10
N LYS A 86 17.22 -1.06 5.98
CA LYS A 86 17.30 -2.50 6.21
C LYS A 86 16.42 -3.24 5.20
N SER A 87 16.99 -4.25 4.57
CA SER A 87 16.28 -5.21 3.73
C SER A 87 15.56 -6.24 4.60
N SER A 88 14.35 -6.61 4.23
CA SER A 88 13.63 -7.76 4.79
C SER A 88 13.16 -8.68 3.68
N LEU A 89 13.07 -9.97 4.01
CA LEU A 89 12.39 -10.93 3.18
C LEU A 89 10.88 -10.72 3.32
N VAL A 90 10.21 -10.58 2.18
CA VAL A 90 8.77 -10.41 2.08
C VAL A 90 8.20 -11.64 1.40
N TYR A 91 7.32 -12.33 2.13
CA TYR A 91 6.50 -13.41 1.63
C TYR A 91 5.20 -12.84 1.10
N TYR A 92 4.60 -13.50 0.11
CA TYR A 92 3.33 -13.08 -0.43
C TYR A 92 2.44 -14.26 -0.83
N ASP A 93 1.14 -14.03 -0.85
CA ASP A 93 0.12 -14.92 -1.41
C ASP A 93 -0.99 -14.05 -2.02
N GLU A 94 -1.18 -14.18 -3.33
CA GLU A 94 -2.24 -13.47 -4.08
C GLU A 94 -3.38 -14.41 -4.48
N HIS A 95 -3.41 -15.63 -3.93
CA HIS A 95 -4.41 -16.68 -4.17
C HIS A 95 -4.55 -17.07 -5.65
N GLY A 96 -3.43 -17.07 -6.38
CA GLY A 96 -3.38 -17.40 -7.81
C GLY A 96 -3.85 -16.29 -8.74
N GLU A 97 -4.15 -15.09 -8.22
CA GLU A 97 -4.45 -13.92 -9.04
C GLU A 97 -3.17 -13.23 -9.52
N ASP A 98 -3.22 -12.65 -10.72
CA ASP A 98 -2.15 -11.79 -11.24
C ASP A 98 -2.21 -10.40 -10.58
N GLY A 99 -1.80 -10.31 -9.32
CA GLY A 99 -1.72 -9.06 -8.57
C GLY A 99 -0.38 -8.34 -8.75
N LEU A 100 0.01 -7.56 -7.74
CA LEU A 100 1.24 -6.79 -7.72
C LEU A 100 2.49 -7.69 -7.73
N PHE A 101 2.40 -8.90 -7.17
CA PHE A 101 3.55 -9.80 -6.97
C PHE A 101 3.65 -10.91 -8.01
N SER A 102 2.82 -10.89 -9.05
CA SER A 102 2.89 -11.89 -10.13
C SER A 102 4.29 -11.95 -10.77
N GLY A 103 4.85 -13.16 -10.82
CA GLY A 103 6.17 -13.43 -11.40
C GLY A 103 7.39 -13.09 -10.51
N LEU A 104 7.18 -12.68 -9.25
CA LEU A 104 8.28 -12.43 -8.31
C LEU A 104 8.76 -13.75 -7.64
N PRO A 105 9.99 -13.80 -7.11
CA PRO A 105 10.39 -14.86 -6.19
C PRO A 105 9.63 -14.74 -4.86
N ASN A 106 9.36 -15.87 -4.20
CA ASN A 106 8.68 -15.91 -2.90
C ASN A 106 9.55 -16.68 -1.88
N PRO A 107 10.19 -16.00 -0.91
CA PRO A 107 10.14 -14.55 -0.65
C PRO A 107 11.01 -13.73 -1.62
N PHE A 108 10.75 -12.41 -1.68
CA PHE A 108 11.62 -11.42 -2.33
C PHE A 108 12.19 -10.43 -1.31
N THR A 109 13.18 -9.63 -1.72
CA THR A 109 13.81 -8.63 -0.85
C THR A 109 13.18 -7.25 -1.05
N ALA A 110 12.76 -6.60 0.03
CA ALA A 110 12.23 -5.24 0.02
C ALA A 110 12.88 -4.35 1.10
N GLY A 111 13.02 -3.06 0.81
CA GLY A 111 13.53 -2.08 1.77
C GLY A 111 12.46 -1.59 2.75
N ARG A 112 12.79 -1.58 4.04
CA ARG A 112 11.94 -1.02 5.11
C ARG A 112 12.39 0.40 5.49
N TYR A 113 11.42 1.31 5.59
CA TYR A 113 11.68 2.74 5.84
C TYR A 113 10.71 3.38 6.86
N HIS A 114 9.84 2.60 7.52
CA HIS A 114 8.58 3.13 8.07
C HIS A 114 8.49 3.14 9.59
N SER A 115 7.96 4.24 10.12
CA SER A 115 7.64 4.43 11.55
C SER A 115 6.22 3.97 11.92
N LEU A 116 5.34 3.84 10.93
CA LEU A 116 3.93 3.43 11.08
C LEU A 116 3.65 2.25 10.16
N VAL A 117 2.93 1.25 10.67
CA VAL A 117 2.44 0.10 9.92
C VAL A 117 0.98 -0.17 10.31
N ILE A 118 0.27 -0.93 9.48
CA ILE A 118 -1.07 -1.42 9.82
C ILE A 118 -0.92 -2.49 10.90
N GLU A 119 -1.65 -2.33 12.00
CA GLU A 119 -1.65 -3.28 13.11
C GLU A 119 -2.49 -4.51 12.74
N LYS A 120 -2.02 -5.70 13.08
CA LYS A 120 -2.66 -6.96 12.68
C LYS A 120 -4.00 -7.16 13.40
N GLU A 121 -4.07 -6.77 14.66
CA GLU A 121 -5.22 -6.90 15.53
C GLU A 121 -6.38 -6.00 15.11
N SER A 122 -6.08 -4.81 14.58
CA SER A 122 -7.06 -3.85 14.07
C SER A 122 -7.13 -3.84 12.53
N PHE A 123 -6.55 -4.85 11.87
CA PHE A 123 -6.62 -4.99 10.42
C PHE A 123 -8.08 -5.22 9.97
N PRO A 124 -8.60 -4.46 9.00
CA PRO A 124 -10.00 -4.51 8.57
C PRO A 124 -10.23 -5.71 7.65
N GLY A 125 -10.20 -6.90 8.24
CA GLY A 125 -10.30 -8.17 7.54
C GLY A 125 -11.64 -8.39 6.82
N ASP A 126 -12.66 -7.59 7.07
CA ASP A 126 -13.93 -7.67 6.34
C ASP A 126 -13.83 -7.08 4.91
N GLU A 127 -13.05 -6.00 4.75
CA GLU A 127 -12.92 -5.28 3.48
C GLU A 127 -11.60 -5.57 2.77
N LEU A 128 -10.52 -5.78 3.53
CA LEU A 128 -9.17 -6.00 3.02
C LEU A 128 -8.68 -7.42 3.30
N GLU A 129 -7.77 -7.89 2.46
CA GLU A 129 -6.99 -9.11 2.66
C GLU A 129 -5.50 -8.78 2.64
N ILE A 130 -4.73 -9.46 3.48
CA ILE A 130 -3.27 -9.33 3.52
C ILE A 130 -2.70 -10.14 2.37
N THR A 131 -1.88 -9.50 1.52
CA THR A 131 -1.26 -10.15 0.35
C THR A 131 0.24 -10.32 0.49
N ALA A 132 0.89 -9.61 1.42
CA ALA A 132 2.30 -9.83 1.73
C ALA A 132 2.63 -9.54 3.19
N TRP A 133 3.61 -10.25 3.73
CA TRP A 133 4.08 -10.13 5.11
C TRP A 133 5.56 -10.49 5.27
N THR A 134 6.17 -10.06 6.37
CA THR A 134 7.51 -10.52 6.80
C THR A 134 7.41 -11.74 7.72
N ASP A 135 8.54 -12.40 8.00
CA ASP A 135 8.64 -13.54 8.91
C ASP A 135 8.16 -13.25 10.35
N ASP A 136 8.36 -12.04 10.84
CA ASP A 136 7.84 -11.53 12.12
C ASP A 136 6.35 -11.13 12.07
N GLY A 137 5.68 -11.35 10.94
CA GLY A 137 4.23 -11.18 10.78
C GLY A 137 3.78 -9.74 10.49
N LEU A 138 4.69 -8.83 10.15
CA LEU A 138 4.31 -7.47 9.76
C LEU A 138 3.65 -7.47 8.39
N ILE A 139 2.56 -6.71 8.27
CA ILE A 139 1.81 -6.55 7.03
C ILE A 139 2.63 -5.70 6.07
N MET A 140 2.97 -6.27 4.92
CA MET A 140 3.78 -5.63 3.87
C MET A 140 2.96 -5.27 2.64
N ALA A 141 1.76 -5.86 2.49
CA ALA A 141 0.81 -5.48 1.45
C ALA A 141 -0.61 -5.92 1.79
N ALA A 142 -1.57 -5.21 1.22
CA ALA A 142 -2.98 -5.58 1.28
C ALA A 142 -3.69 -5.27 -0.04
N ARG A 143 -4.81 -5.96 -0.25
CA ARG A 143 -5.71 -5.78 -1.38
C ARG A 143 -7.14 -5.68 -0.87
N HIS A 144 -7.98 -4.89 -1.53
CA HIS A 144 -9.40 -4.87 -1.23
C HIS A 144 -10.09 -6.12 -1.77
N LYS A 145 -10.90 -6.77 -0.94
CA LYS A 145 -11.63 -8.00 -1.27
C LYS A 145 -12.64 -7.83 -2.40
N LYS A 146 -13.41 -6.73 -2.40
CA LYS A 146 -14.38 -6.40 -3.45
C LYS A 146 -13.71 -5.71 -4.65
N TYR A 147 -12.99 -4.61 -4.41
CA TYR A 147 -12.32 -3.86 -5.47
C TYR A 147 -10.89 -4.38 -5.67
N ARG A 148 -10.73 -5.56 -6.29
CA ARG A 148 -9.42 -6.24 -6.43
C ARG A 148 -8.31 -5.39 -7.08
N HIS A 149 -8.70 -4.36 -7.84
CA HIS A 149 -7.80 -3.38 -8.46
C HIS A 149 -7.23 -2.33 -7.49
N LEU A 150 -7.66 -2.36 -6.22
CA LEU A 150 -7.22 -1.48 -5.16
C LEU A 150 -6.25 -2.26 -4.26
N GLN A 151 -4.96 -1.94 -4.40
CA GLN A 151 -3.87 -2.67 -3.75
C GLN A 151 -2.83 -1.70 -3.19
N GLY A 152 -2.07 -2.12 -2.19
CA GLY A 152 -0.98 -1.32 -1.67
C GLY A 152 0.12 -2.11 -1.01
N VAL A 153 1.29 -1.49 -0.91
CA VAL A 153 2.50 -2.05 -0.29
C VAL A 153 3.03 -1.11 0.79
N GLN A 154 3.56 -1.66 1.87
CA GLN A 154 4.14 -0.89 2.96
C GLN A 154 5.55 -0.40 2.60
N PHE A 155 6.29 -1.17 1.81
CA PHE A 155 7.65 -0.85 1.38
C PHE A 155 7.69 0.07 0.15
N HIS A 156 8.89 0.52 -0.22
CA HIS A 156 9.10 1.43 -1.34
C HIS A 156 9.60 0.65 -2.56
N PRO A 157 8.75 0.38 -3.57
CA PRO A 157 9.18 -0.29 -4.80
C PRO A 157 10.14 0.57 -5.62
N GLU A 158 10.15 1.89 -5.44
CA GLU A 158 11.10 2.78 -6.11
C GLU A 158 12.51 2.75 -5.48
N SER A 159 12.67 2.15 -4.30
CA SER A 159 13.95 2.08 -3.61
C SER A 159 14.92 1.11 -4.30
N ILE A 160 16.20 1.49 -4.35
CA ILE A 160 17.32 0.64 -4.80
C ILE A 160 17.39 -0.68 -4.03
N ILE A 161 16.91 -0.71 -2.78
CA ILE A 161 16.93 -1.92 -1.95
C ILE A 161 15.88 -2.96 -2.40
N THR A 162 14.81 -2.52 -3.07
CA THR A 162 13.74 -3.40 -3.54
C THR A 162 14.05 -3.84 -4.97
N SER A 163 14.70 -4.99 -5.14
CA SER A 163 15.17 -5.47 -6.46
C SER A 163 14.03 -5.62 -7.48
N GLU A 164 12.86 -6.03 -7.01
CA GLU A 164 11.69 -6.31 -7.85
C GLU A 164 10.78 -5.11 -8.09
N GLY A 165 11.18 -3.92 -7.64
CA GLY A 165 10.36 -2.72 -7.67
C GLY A 165 9.78 -2.39 -9.05
N ARG A 166 10.60 -2.52 -10.10
CA ARG A 166 10.17 -2.29 -11.48
C ARG A 166 9.11 -3.30 -11.94
N THR A 167 9.25 -4.56 -11.54
CA THR A 167 8.29 -5.62 -11.87
C THR A 167 6.95 -5.36 -11.19
N ILE A 168 6.96 -4.97 -9.91
CA ILE A 168 5.76 -4.61 -9.15
C ILE A 168 4.99 -3.47 -9.82
N VAL A 169 5.68 -2.38 -10.18
CA VAL A 169 5.05 -1.25 -10.89
C VAL A 169 4.55 -1.69 -12.27
N GLY A 170 5.29 -2.53 -12.98
CA GLY A 170 4.86 -3.10 -14.26
C GLY A 170 3.59 -3.97 -14.14
N ASN A 171 3.46 -4.73 -13.06
CA ASN A 171 2.26 -5.52 -12.79
C ASN A 171 1.04 -4.63 -12.51
N PHE A 172 1.22 -3.51 -11.81
CA PHE A 172 0.15 -2.52 -11.67
C PHE A 172 -0.28 -1.92 -13.02
N VAL A 173 0.66 -1.60 -13.91
CA VAL A 173 0.32 -1.10 -15.25
C VAL A 173 -0.48 -2.14 -16.04
N LYS A 174 -0.08 -3.42 -16.01
CA LYS A 174 -0.86 -4.50 -16.64
C LYS A 174 -2.26 -4.65 -16.03
N LEU A 175 -2.37 -4.46 -14.71
CA LEU A 175 -3.66 -4.48 -14.03
C LEU A 175 -4.57 -3.36 -14.55
N VAL A 176 -4.05 -2.14 -14.72
CA VAL A 176 -4.78 -1.03 -15.34
C VAL A 176 -5.26 -1.37 -16.74
N GLU A 177 -4.38 -1.94 -17.57
CA GLU A 177 -4.73 -2.32 -18.95
C GLU A 177 -5.83 -3.38 -19.01
N ARG A 178 -5.81 -4.37 -18.11
CA ARG A 178 -6.87 -5.38 -18.00
C ARG A 178 -8.18 -4.77 -17.54
N PHE A 179 -8.14 -3.90 -16.54
CA PHE A 179 -9.33 -3.21 -16.03
C PHE A 179 -10.02 -2.36 -17.11
N ASP A 180 -9.23 -1.64 -17.91
CA ASP A 180 -9.72 -0.88 -19.07
C ASP A 180 -10.40 -1.80 -20.08
N ALA A 181 -9.74 -2.91 -20.45
CA ALA A 181 -10.26 -3.88 -21.42
C ALA A 181 -11.54 -4.59 -20.95
N GLU A 182 -11.73 -4.77 -19.65
CA GLU A 182 -12.95 -5.33 -19.05
C GLU A 182 -14.08 -4.31 -19.00
N SER A 183 -13.77 -3.04 -18.75
CA SER A 183 -14.75 -1.95 -18.66
C SER A 183 -15.33 -1.53 -20.03
N MET A 184 -14.68 -1.93 -21.13
CA MET A 184 -15.12 -1.66 -22.50
C MET A 184 -15.99 -2.77 -23.11
N LYS A 185 -16.22 -3.87 -22.40
CA LYS A 185 -17.09 -4.98 -22.81
C LYS A 185 -18.50 -4.78 -22.27
#